data_AF-A0A2A3XQ92-F1
#
_entry.id   AF-A0A2A3XQ92-F1
#
_cell.length_a   1.000
_cell.length_b   1.000
_cell.length_c   1.000
_cell.angle_alpha   90.00
_cell.angle_beta   90.00
_cell.angle_gamma   90.00
#
_symmetry.space_group_name_H-M   'P 1'
#
loop_
_entity.id
_entity.type
_entity.pdbx_description
1 polymer ?
#
loop_
_entity_poly.entity_id
_entity_poly.type
_entity_poly.pdbx_seq_one_letter_code
_entity_poly.pdbx_strand_id
1 'polypeptide(L)'
;MPRSNRPRRPQRQARPNKWAQADQRRDGENEGFKGPGLSIPSLQSAPDGQWHVRRISAARAGKNYTCPGCHRTIDPGIEHIVAWRADHWSGEEASAASRRHWHLKCWSGRSFRY
;
A
#
# COMPACT_ATOMS: atom_id res chain seq x y z
N MET A 1 -58.55 -13.74 -45.02
CA MET A 1 -57.49 -14.41 -45.83
C MET A 1 -56.17 -14.34 -45.06
N PRO A 2 -55.29 -15.37 -45.12
CA PRO A 2 -54.52 -15.86 -43.98
C PRO A 2 -53.41 -14.93 -43.49
N ARG A 3 -53.27 -14.89 -42.15
CA ARG A 3 -52.34 -14.07 -41.37
C ARG A 3 -50.96 -14.70 -41.44
N SER A 4 -49.97 -13.98 -41.95
CA SER A 4 -48.57 -14.41 -41.94
C SER A 4 -48.02 -14.38 -40.51
N ASN A 5 -48.16 -15.50 -39.81
CA ASN A 5 -47.50 -15.77 -38.54
C ASN A 5 -46.06 -16.22 -38.80
N ARG A 6 -45.14 -15.25 -38.97
CA ARG A 6 -43.70 -15.55 -39.08
C ARG A 6 -43.10 -15.51 -37.67
N PRO A 7 -42.59 -16.61 -37.12
CA PRO A 7 -41.99 -16.58 -35.79
C PRO A 7 -40.72 -15.71 -35.82
N ARG A 8 -40.62 -14.75 -34.89
CA ARG A 8 -39.40 -13.97 -34.71
C ARG A 8 -38.28 -14.92 -34.31
N ARG A 9 -37.22 -14.97 -35.11
CA ARG A 9 -35.96 -15.62 -34.76
C ARG A 9 -35.44 -14.99 -33.46
N PRO A 10 -35.18 -15.75 -32.38
CA PRO A 10 -34.58 -15.18 -31.19
C PRO A 10 -33.18 -14.71 -31.56
N GLN A 11 -32.89 -13.44 -31.31
CA GLN A 11 -31.57 -12.86 -31.45
C GLN A 11 -30.63 -13.61 -30.50
N ARG A 12 -29.80 -14.48 -31.07
CA ARG A 12 -28.72 -15.15 -30.33
C ARG A 12 -27.86 -14.04 -29.73
N GLN A 13 -27.97 -13.84 -28.42
CA GLN A 13 -27.12 -12.93 -27.68
C GLN A 13 -25.68 -13.40 -27.91
N ALA A 14 -24.91 -12.58 -28.63
CA ALA A 14 -23.52 -12.85 -28.91
C ALA A 14 -22.79 -13.00 -27.56
N ARG A 15 -22.24 -14.18 -27.32
CA ARG A 15 -21.44 -14.43 -26.12
C ARG A 15 -20.21 -13.51 -26.21
N PRO A 16 -19.94 -12.66 -25.21
CA PRO A 16 -18.77 -11.81 -25.24
C PRO A 16 -17.52 -12.70 -25.29
N ASN A 17 -16.66 -12.44 -26.27
CA ASN A 17 -15.39 -13.15 -26.39
C ASN A 17 -14.41 -12.64 -25.32
N LYS A 18 -13.42 -13.48 -25.00
CA LYS A 18 -12.42 -13.30 -23.93
C LYS A 18 -11.69 -11.95 -23.93
N TRP A 19 -11.71 -11.23 -25.06
CA TRP A 19 -11.05 -9.94 -25.24
C TRP A 19 -11.99 -8.74 -25.01
N ALA A 20 -13.32 -8.93 -25.04
CA ALA A 20 -14.31 -7.89 -24.75
C ALA A 20 -14.49 -7.59 -23.25
N GLN A 21 -13.91 -8.40 -22.36
CA GLN A 21 -13.89 -8.13 -20.91
C GLN A 21 -12.76 -7.19 -20.47
N ALA A 22 -11.83 -6.86 -21.37
CA ALA A 22 -10.65 -6.07 -21.02
C ALA A 22 -10.93 -4.56 -20.91
N ASP A 23 -12.01 -4.04 -21.52
CA ASP A 23 -12.30 -2.60 -21.51
C ASP A 23 -13.19 -2.15 -20.34
N GLN A 24 -13.98 -3.05 -19.76
CA GLN A 24 -14.94 -2.75 -18.69
C GLN A 24 -14.32 -2.57 -17.28
N ARG A 25 -12.99 -2.47 -17.16
CA ARG A 25 -12.29 -2.22 -15.88
C ARG A 25 -11.79 -0.79 -15.73
N ARG A 26 -12.45 0.17 -16.39
CA ARG A 26 -11.99 1.58 -16.39
C ARG A 26 -12.72 2.50 -15.42
N ASP A 27 -13.72 1.99 -14.70
CA ASP A 27 -14.53 2.79 -13.79
C ASP A 27 -14.76 2.04 -12.48
N GLY A 28 -13.86 2.24 -11.50
CA GLY A 28 -14.06 1.75 -10.14
C GLY A 28 -12.76 1.35 -9.46
N GLU A 29 -12.55 1.96 -8.30
CA GLU A 29 -11.87 1.42 -7.12
C GLU A 29 -10.36 1.10 -7.15
N ASN A 30 -9.70 1.69 -6.17
CA ASN A 30 -8.30 1.65 -5.80
C ASN A 30 -7.84 0.27 -5.29
N GLU A 31 -7.97 -0.80 -6.06
CA GLU A 31 -7.50 -2.11 -5.61
C GLU A 31 -5.98 -2.28 -5.85
N GLY A 32 -5.21 -1.66 -4.96
CA GLY A 32 -3.77 -1.83 -4.84
C GLY A 32 -3.38 -3.29 -4.65
N PHE A 33 -2.98 -3.93 -5.75
CA PHE A 33 -1.95 -4.96 -5.88
C PHE A 33 -1.63 -5.76 -4.60
N LYS A 34 -2.46 -6.76 -4.26
CA LYS A 34 -2.17 -7.79 -3.24
C LYS A 34 -1.41 -8.96 -3.87
N GLY A 35 -0.10 -8.77 -4.08
CA GLY A 35 0.85 -9.88 -4.25
C GLY A 35 1.34 -10.40 -2.88
N PRO A 36 1.71 -11.69 -2.74
CA PRO A 36 2.20 -12.21 -1.47
C PRO A 36 3.65 -11.74 -1.23
N GLY A 37 3.88 -11.02 -0.12
CA GLY A 37 5.21 -10.93 0.50
C GLY A 37 5.89 -9.57 0.57
N LEU A 38 5.38 -8.52 -0.10
CA LEU A 38 5.91 -7.17 0.03
C LEU A 38 4.88 -6.29 0.72
N SER A 39 5.02 -6.12 2.03
CA SER A 39 4.32 -5.02 2.72
C SER A 39 4.86 -3.71 2.14
N ILE A 40 4.13 -3.17 1.18
CA ILE A 40 4.43 -1.89 0.55
C ILE A 40 4.52 -0.85 1.67
N PRO A 41 5.63 -0.10 1.79
CA PRO A 41 5.71 1.00 2.74
C PRO A 41 4.57 1.98 2.50
N SER A 42 3.84 2.31 3.55
CA SER A 42 2.83 3.38 3.48
C SER A 42 3.57 4.71 3.37
N LEU A 43 3.21 5.52 2.36
CA LEU A 43 3.71 6.88 2.24
C LEU A 43 2.87 7.79 3.16
N GLN A 44 3.52 8.49 4.08
CA GLN A 44 2.89 9.51 4.94
C GLN A 44 3.51 10.88 4.66
N SER A 45 2.66 11.87 4.41
CA SER A 45 3.06 13.27 4.32
C SER A 45 3.09 13.88 5.73
N ALA A 46 4.18 14.56 6.06
CA ALA A 46 4.40 15.25 7.31
C ALA A 46 4.91 16.69 7.02
N PRO A 47 4.84 17.65 7.98
CA PRO A 47 5.36 19.00 7.79
C PRO A 47 6.86 19.04 7.46
N ASP A 48 7.59 18.01 7.86
CA ASP A 48 9.02 17.85 7.59
C ASP A 48 9.33 17.07 6.30
N GLY A 49 8.31 16.69 5.53
CA GLY A 49 8.42 16.06 4.22
C GLY A 49 7.64 14.75 4.08
N GLN A 50 7.88 14.02 3.00
CA GLN A 50 7.28 12.70 2.78
C GLN A 50 8.13 11.58 3.40
N TRP A 51 7.44 10.61 4.00
CA TRP A 51 8.05 9.47 4.69
C TRP A 51 7.49 8.15 4.21
N HIS A 52 8.36 7.18 3.98
CA HIS A 52 7.97 5.78 3.88
C HIS A 52 7.94 5.16 5.26
N VAL A 53 6.83 4.52 5.59
CA VAL A 53 6.55 3.94 6.90
C VAL A 53 6.23 2.47 6.74
N ARG A 54 6.95 1.61 7.47
CA ARG A 54 6.68 0.17 7.57
C ARG A 54 6.52 -0.26 9.01
N ARG A 55 5.49 -1.04 9.28
CA ARG A 55 5.31 -1.71 10.58
C ARG A 55 6.11 -3.01 10.58
N ILE A 56 6.88 -3.24 11.64
CA ILE A 56 7.63 -4.46 11.89
C ILE A 56 6.98 -5.16 13.07
N SER A 57 6.47 -6.37 12.84
CA SER A 57 5.88 -7.20 13.88
C SER A 57 6.95 -7.71 14.85
N ALA A 58 6.52 -8.03 16.08
CA ALA A 58 7.36 -8.63 17.12
C ALA A 58 8.22 -9.81 16.61
N ALA A 59 7.63 -10.71 15.82
CA ALA A 59 8.31 -11.88 15.27
C ALA A 59 9.48 -11.54 14.31
N ARG A 60 9.48 -10.35 13.73
CA ARG A 60 10.55 -9.86 12.83
C ARG A 60 11.53 -8.92 13.52
N ALA A 61 11.24 -8.52 14.76
CA ALA A 61 12.08 -7.67 15.58
C ALA A 61 13.14 -8.51 16.29
N GLY A 62 14.22 -8.86 15.59
CA GLY A 62 15.30 -9.70 16.14
C GLY A 62 16.50 -8.93 16.69
N LYS A 63 16.49 -7.60 16.65
CA LYS A 63 17.65 -6.76 17.02
C LYS A 63 17.22 -5.58 17.87
N ASN A 64 18.12 -5.14 18.76
CA ASN A 64 17.96 -3.92 19.53
C ASN A 64 18.22 -2.69 18.65
N TYR A 65 17.30 -1.72 18.68
CA TYR A 65 17.44 -0.45 17.96
C TYR A 65 17.19 0.72 18.90
N THR A 66 17.74 1.91 18.60
CA THR A 66 17.50 3.12 19.40
C THR A 66 16.42 3.99 18.77
N CYS A 67 15.39 4.35 19.54
CA CYS A 67 14.32 5.23 19.07
C CYS A 67 14.75 6.71 19.15
N PRO A 68 14.72 7.48 18.05
CA PRO A 68 15.14 8.88 18.06
C PRO A 68 14.17 9.82 18.78
N GLY A 69 12.90 9.45 18.96
CA GLY A 69 11.91 10.30 19.63
C GLY A 69 11.97 10.28 21.15
N CYS A 70 12.46 9.19 21.75
CA CYS A 70 12.55 9.04 23.21
C CYS A 70 13.92 8.57 23.70
N HIS A 71 14.87 8.36 22.80
CA HIS A 71 16.22 7.84 23.06
C HIS A 71 16.27 6.49 23.82
N ARG A 72 15.14 5.78 23.89
CA ARG A 72 15.06 4.44 24.49
C ARG A 72 15.31 3.36 23.47
N THR A 73 15.86 2.25 23.94
CA THR A 73 16.08 1.04 23.16
C THR A 73 14.75 0.32 22.90
N ILE A 74 14.54 -0.12 21.66
CA ILE A 74 13.51 -1.05 21.22
C ILE A 74 14.13 -2.44 21.33
N ASP A 75 13.62 -3.25 22.23
CA ASP A 75 14.09 -4.63 22.45
C ASP A 75 13.58 -5.57 21.33
N PRO A 76 14.28 -6.66 21.00
CA PRO A 76 13.72 -7.73 20.18
C PRO A 76 12.36 -8.22 20.71
N GLY A 77 11.48 -8.63 19.80
CA GLY A 77 10.11 -9.03 20.14
C GLY A 77 9.15 -7.87 20.35
N ILE A 78 9.59 -6.61 20.25
CA ILE A 78 8.70 -5.45 20.32
C ILE A 78 8.25 -4.99 18.92
N GLU A 79 6.94 -4.83 18.74
CA GLU A 79 6.38 -4.23 17.53
C GLU A 79 6.81 -2.75 17.43
N HIS A 80 7.39 -2.39 16.29
CA HIS A 80 7.90 -1.06 16.05
C HIS A 80 7.75 -0.64 14.59
N ILE A 81 8.03 0.62 14.31
CA ILE A 81 7.92 1.24 12.99
C ILE A 81 9.31 1.55 12.45
N VAL A 82 9.53 1.23 11.18
CA VAL A 82 10.69 1.69 10.43
C VAL A 82 10.23 2.80 9.50
N ALA A 83 10.84 3.97 9.66
CA ALA A 83 10.56 5.14 8.86
C ALA A 83 11.83 5.68 8.20
N TRP A 84 11.73 6.05 6.93
CA TRP A 84 12.79 6.74 6.19
C TRP A 84 12.17 7.78 5.27
N ARG A 85 12.94 8.81 4.88
CA ARG A 85 12.41 9.87 4.02
C ARG A 85 12.12 9.28 2.63
N ALA A 86 10.97 9.63 2.08
CA ALA A 86 10.65 9.35 0.68
C ALA A 86 11.29 10.36 -0.26
N ASP A 87 11.63 11.53 0.27
CA ASP A 87 12.18 12.65 -0.47
C ASP A 87 13.72 12.58 -0.48
N HIS A 88 14.27 11.90 -1.48
CA HIS A 88 15.69 11.99 -1.80
C HIS A 88 15.87 12.09 -3.30
N TRP A 89 16.35 13.25 -3.73
CA TRP A 89 16.91 13.50 -5.06
C TRP A 89 18.02 12.50 -5.47
N SER A 90 18.60 11.78 -4.49
CA SER A 90 19.71 10.84 -4.64
C SER A 90 19.28 9.37 -4.83
N GLY A 91 17.99 9.09 -5.06
CA GLY A 91 17.48 7.74 -5.32
C GLY A 91 17.05 6.96 -4.07
N GLU A 92 16.16 5.99 -4.27
CA GLU A 92 15.49 5.19 -3.25
C GLU A 92 16.42 4.36 -2.35
N GLU A 93 17.58 3.95 -2.86
CA GLU A 93 18.58 3.15 -2.14
C GLU A 93 19.27 3.95 -1.01
N ALA A 94 19.62 5.22 -1.27
CA ALA A 94 20.23 6.09 -0.27
C ALA A 94 19.26 6.43 0.88
N SER A 95 17.98 6.57 0.54
CA SER A 95 16.88 6.74 1.49
C SER A 95 16.69 5.50 2.36
N ALA A 96 16.77 4.32 1.74
CA ALA A 96 16.66 3.03 2.40
C ALA A 96 17.83 2.74 3.37
N ALA A 97 19.02 3.26 3.10
CA ALA A 97 20.14 3.18 4.05
C ALA A 97 19.89 4.00 5.33
N SER A 98 19.04 5.04 5.25
CA SER A 98 18.72 5.94 6.37
C SER A 98 17.49 5.51 7.19
N ARG A 99 17.18 4.21 7.24
CA ARG A 99 16.05 3.64 8.02
C ARG A 99 16.18 3.91 9.52
N ARG A 100 15.23 4.63 10.08
CA ARG A 100 15.14 4.91 11.53
C ARG A 100 14.05 4.07 12.16
N HIS A 101 14.32 3.56 13.35
CA HIS A 101 13.40 2.69 14.09
C HIS A 101 12.70 3.48 15.20
N TRP A 102 11.38 3.38 15.27
CA TRP A 102 10.54 4.15 16.19
C TRP A 102 9.57 3.23 16.91
N HIS A 103 9.31 3.50 18.19
CA HIS A 103 8.15 2.90 18.85
C HIS A 103 6.85 3.40 18.19
N LEU A 104 5.80 2.57 18.16
CA LEU A 104 4.48 2.95 17.62
C LEU A 104 3.97 4.27 18.22
N LYS A 105 4.02 4.40 19.56
CA LYS A 105 3.59 5.60 20.28
C LYS A 105 4.47 6.81 19.99
N CYS A 106 5.79 6.61 19.85
CA CYS A 106 6.70 7.71 19.52
C CYS A 106 6.53 8.19 18.09
N TRP A 107 6.20 7.30 17.15
CA TRP A 107 5.85 7.68 15.78
C TRP A 107 4.52 8.45 15.72
N SER A 108 3.48 7.94 16.37
CA SER A 108 2.17 8.59 16.39
C SER A 108 2.16 9.90 17.18
N GLY A 109 2.97 10.00 18.24
CA GLY A 109 3.08 11.19 19.10
C GLY A 109 4.15 12.18 18.63
N ARG A 110 4.86 11.88 17.54
CA ARG A 110 5.68 12.85 16.84
C ARG A 110 4.72 13.97 16.43
N SER A 111 4.86 15.14 17.04
CA SER A 111 3.99 16.27 16.75
C SER A 111 4.23 16.73 15.31
N PHE A 112 3.44 16.19 14.39
CA PHE A 112 3.16 16.79 13.11
C PHE A 112 2.25 17.99 13.39
N ARG A 113 2.81 19.13 13.80
CA ARG A 113 1.99 20.33 13.98
C ARG A 113 1.48 20.73 12.59
N TYR A 114 0.17 20.51 12.38
CA TYR A 114 -0.61 20.95 11.23
C TYR A 114 -1.02 22.42 11.39
#